data_AF-A0A075R8Z5-F1
#
_entry.id   AF-A0A075R8Z5-F1
#
_cell.length_a   1.000
_cell.length_b   1.000
_cell.length_c   1.000
_cell.angle_alpha   90.00
_cell.angle_beta   90.00
_cell.angle_gamma   90.00
#
_symmetry.space_group_name_H-M   'P 1'
#
loop_
_entity.id
_entity.type
_entity.pdbx_description
1 polymer ?
#
loop_
_entity_poly.entity_id
_entity_poly.type
_entity_poly.pdbx_seq_one_letter_code
_entity_poly.pdbx_strand_id
1 'polypeptide(L)'
;MNTFHRLTATAAIISLLSAIPLEAVDAKGNVVTQKVEMDKYTKVASQWQEKIALMFPKVKDYHKVNLENYEWSDLVKVTLSKNGPGTPSLSIEINKETNQLYRFWLMEPAGVDREGDYRYKTSTGDKKAITDEQAKEKATTLLQNLYGAKAKNYQIISIWREPDRDAPGKTRPPIVNVKSPIEGNGKMATYASITFADDGGIGVYRIETKPTTFDKWYGADLNTREMQDDILSQPAQVTYDKVIATLSHFKTFPLKNVTYEYHNQTFNVTLKHTPDQGWGSLNVATIAIKKNGQLKLLDYPTLSDKIPAPDIAKQKATQFLQSFDKEKAQAYKIQEVMDWTYGGMNYNNQKGSMIQFSLPDKQDALKIGVNGNGDIFTIYVNDGSK
;
A
#
# COMPACT_ATOMS: atom_id res chain seq x y z
N MET A 1 -5.73 39.25 -49.31
CA MET A 1 -7.03 38.87 -48.74
C MET A 1 -7.30 37.42 -49.10
N ASN A 2 -7.65 36.62 -48.08
CA ASN A 2 -7.78 35.17 -48.07
C ASN A 2 -8.73 34.59 -49.13
N THR A 3 -8.42 33.40 -49.65
CA THR A 3 -9.30 32.23 -49.45
C THR A 3 -8.62 30.89 -49.81
N PHE A 4 -8.44 30.07 -48.77
CA PHE A 4 -8.60 28.61 -48.66
C PHE A 4 -8.42 27.72 -49.92
N HIS A 5 -7.37 26.89 -49.87
CA HIS A 5 -7.34 25.61 -50.58
C HIS A 5 -7.43 24.45 -49.58
N ARG A 6 -8.46 23.63 -49.80
CA ARG A 6 -8.70 22.34 -49.16
C ARG A 6 -7.58 21.37 -49.55
N LEU A 7 -6.93 20.77 -48.56
CA LEU A 7 -6.11 19.58 -48.75
C LEU A 7 -6.85 18.41 -48.10
N THR A 8 -7.42 17.57 -48.96
CA THR A 8 -7.87 16.21 -48.66
C THR A 8 -6.64 15.36 -48.31
N ALA A 9 -6.51 15.00 -47.03
CA ALA A 9 -5.53 14.01 -46.58
C ALA A 9 -6.19 12.61 -46.61
N THR A 10 -5.76 11.81 -47.57
CA THR A 10 -6.08 10.38 -47.70
C THR A 10 -5.51 9.64 -46.48
N ALA A 11 -6.39 9.02 -45.68
CA ALA A 11 -5.98 8.18 -44.57
C ALA A 11 -5.36 6.88 -45.09
N ALA A 12 -4.06 6.69 -44.87
CA ALA A 12 -3.41 5.40 -45.00
C ALA A 12 -3.59 4.63 -43.68
N ILE A 13 -4.41 3.58 -43.72
CA ILE A 13 -4.56 2.60 -42.65
C ILE A 13 -3.30 1.72 -42.65
N ILE A 14 -2.39 1.96 -41.70
CA ILE A 14 -1.35 0.98 -41.36
C ILE A 14 -1.93 0.07 -40.29
N SER A 15 -2.35 -1.13 -40.70
CA SER A 15 -2.66 -2.21 -39.78
C SER A 15 -1.37 -2.70 -39.12
N LEU A 16 -1.06 -2.19 -37.93
CA LEU A 16 -0.09 -2.83 -37.03
C LEU A 16 -0.77 -4.05 -36.43
N LEU A 17 -0.52 -5.22 -37.03
CA LEU A 17 -0.55 -6.48 -36.31
C LEU A 17 0.41 -6.33 -35.13
N SER A 18 -0.15 -6.23 -33.92
CA SER A 18 0.61 -6.30 -32.68
C SER A 18 1.29 -7.67 -32.62
N ALA A 19 2.58 -7.72 -32.94
CA ALA A 19 3.42 -8.85 -32.62
C ALA A 19 3.40 -8.99 -31.09
N ILE A 20 2.76 -10.05 -30.62
CA ILE A 20 2.91 -10.53 -29.24
C ILE A 20 4.42 -10.72 -29.06
N PRO A 21 5.08 -10.09 -28.06
CA PRO A 21 6.47 -10.40 -27.81
C PRO A 21 6.52 -11.87 -27.40
N LEU A 22 7.09 -12.72 -28.26
CA LEU A 22 7.56 -14.01 -27.82
C LEU A 22 8.59 -13.73 -26.73
N GLU A 23 8.26 -14.12 -25.51
CA GLU A 23 9.16 -14.08 -24.38
C GLU A 23 10.41 -14.89 -24.72
N ALA A 24 11.52 -14.21 -24.98
CA ALA A 24 12.80 -14.87 -25.19
C ALA A 24 13.18 -15.60 -23.89
N VAL A 25 13.65 -16.83 -24.01
CA VAL A 25 14.05 -17.67 -22.88
C VAL A 25 15.56 -17.89 -23.00
N ASP A 26 16.30 -17.73 -21.90
CA ASP A 26 17.73 -17.99 -21.89
C ASP A 26 18.06 -19.49 -21.94
N ALA A 27 19.33 -19.85 -22.13
CA ALA A 27 19.79 -21.24 -22.21
C ALA A 27 19.51 -22.10 -20.96
N LYS A 28 18.98 -21.50 -19.88
CA LYS A 28 18.58 -22.19 -18.64
C LYS A 28 17.06 -22.21 -18.44
N GLY A 29 16.27 -21.79 -19.43
CA GLY A 29 14.82 -21.82 -19.33
C GLY A 29 14.20 -20.61 -18.64
N ASN A 30 14.98 -19.55 -18.33
CA ASN A 30 14.42 -18.35 -17.70
C ASN A 30 13.90 -17.37 -18.74
N VAL A 31 12.71 -16.83 -18.50
CA VAL A 31 12.17 -15.70 -19.26
C VAL A 31 13.13 -14.52 -19.13
N VAL A 32 13.66 -14.03 -20.26
CA VAL A 32 14.72 -13.00 -20.33
C VAL A 32 14.31 -11.71 -19.60
N THR A 33 13.01 -11.35 -19.60
CA THR A 33 12.48 -10.17 -18.89
C THR A 33 12.58 -10.30 -17.36
N GLN A 34 12.25 -11.47 -16.77
CA GLN A 34 12.39 -11.69 -15.32
C GLN A 34 13.85 -11.60 -14.85
N LYS A 35 14.78 -12.13 -15.64
CA LYS A 35 16.21 -12.07 -15.33
C LYS A 35 16.76 -10.64 -15.37
N VAL A 36 16.34 -9.85 -16.36
CA VAL A 36 16.73 -8.43 -16.49
C VAL A 36 16.19 -7.60 -15.32
N GLU A 37 14.95 -7.85 -14.87
CA GLU A 37 14.40 -7.18 -13.69
C GLU A 37 15.10 -7.57 -12.39
N MET A 38 15.44 -8.86 -12.23
CA MET A 38 16.26 -9.33 -11.12
C MET A 38 17.60 -8.61 -11.05
N ASP A 39 18.33 -8.59 -12.16
CA ASP A 39 19.66 -7.96 -12.23
C ASP A 39 19.58 -6.45 -11.93
N LYS A 40 18.53 -5.76 -12.40
CA LYS A 40 18.29 -4.34 -12.11
C LYS A 40 18.14 -4.11 -10.60
N TYR A 41 17.17 -4.77 -9.96
CA TYR A 41 16.82 -4.44 -8.57
C TYR A 41 17.82 -4.99 -7.57
N THR A 42 18.48 -6.11 -7.85
CA THR A 42 19.61 -6.59 -7.05
C THR A 42 20.77 -5.58 -7.09
N LYS A 43 21.10 -5.02 -8.26
CA LYS A 43 22.15 -3.99 -8.37
C LYS A 43 21.80 -2.72 -7.59
N VAL A 44 20.55 -2.24 -7.68
CA VAL A 44 20.11 -1.07 -6.90
C VAL A 44 20.16 -1.37 -5.39
N ALA A 45 19.71 -2.57 -4.97
CA ALA A 45 19.79 -2.99 -3.58
C ALA A 45 21.24 -3.07 -3.07
N SER A 46 22.19 -3.55 -3.87
CA SER A 46 23.61 -3.56 -3.51
C SER A 46 24.17 -2.14 -3.30
N GLN A 47 23.77 -1.16 -4.10
CA GLN A 47 24.16 0.24 -3.88
C GLN A 47 23.63 0.79 -2.55
N TRP A 48 22.40 0.44 -2.18
CA TRP A 48 21.85 0.79 -0.87
C TRP A 48 22.52 0.01 0.26
N GLN A 49 22.83 -1.27 0.06
CA GLN A 49 23.58 -2.12 0.99
C GLN A 49 24.95 -1.50 1.33
N GLU A 50 25.70 -1.01 0.34
CA GLU A 50 27.00 -0.36 0.55
C GLU A 50 26.90 0.86 1.48
N LYS A 51 25.88 1.70 1.27
CA LYS A 51 25.62 2.87 2.12
C LYS A 51 25.19 2.48 3.53
N ILE A 52 24.32 1.48 3.66
CA ILE A 52 23.87 0.95 4.95
C ILE A 52 25.05 0.32 5.71
N ALA A 53 25.94 -0.37 5.00
CA ALA A 53 27.12 -1.02 5.56
C ALA A 53 28.14 -0.06 6.18
N LEU A 54 28.10 1.24 5.87
CA LEU A 54 28.92 2.25 6.55
C LEU A 54 28.59 2.35 8.05
N MET A 55 27.33 2.10 8.42
CA MET A 55 26.90 2.07 9.82
C MET A 55 26.78 0.64 10.37
N PHE A 56 26.56 -0.35 9.50
CA PHE A 56 26.41 -1.76 9.88
C PHE A 56 27.38 -2.66 9.09
N PRO A 57 28.68 -2.69 9.44
CA PRO A 57 29.70 -3.38 8.64
C PRO A 57 29.40 -4.85 8.35
N LYS A 58 28.75 -5.57 9.27
CA LYS A 58 28.34 -6.98 9.12
C LYS A 58 27.44 -7.24 7.92
N VAL A 59 26.69 -6.23 7.46
CA VAL A 59 25.80 -6.33 6.30
C VAL A 59 26.60 -6.57 5.02
N LYS A 60 27.89 -6.21 4.97
CA LYS A 60 28.74 -6.48 3.80
C LYS A 60 28.82 -7.97 3.49
N ASP A 61 28.70 -8.84 4.49
CA ASP A 61 28.77 -10.29 4.34
C ASP A 61 27.43 -10.91 3.89
N TYR A 62 26.39 -10.09 3.66
CA TYR A 62 25.06 -10.57 3.28
C TYR A 62 24.97 -10.64 1.76
N HIS A 63 25.11 -11.84 1.21
CA HIS A 63 25.23 -12.05 -0.24
C HIS A 63 24.13 -12.94 -0.82
N LYS A 64 23.40 -13.69 -0.01
CA LYS A 64 22.30 -14.52 -0.50
C LYS A 64 21.07 -13.64 -0.71
N VAL A 65 20.67 -13.50 -1.97
CA VAL A 65 19.60 -12.60 -2.42
C VAL A 65 18.29 -13.35 -2.57
N ASN A 66 17.21 -12.79 -2.02
CA ASN A 66 15.84 -13.13 -2.38
C ASN A 66 15.13 -11.86 -2.89
N LEU A 67 14.45 -11.95 -4.03
CA LEU A 67 13.73 -10.85 -4.65
C LEU A 67 12.23 -11.13 -4.60
N GLU A 68 11.47 -10.19 -4.06
CA GLU A 68 10.02 -10.16 -4.10
C GLU A 68 9.57 -8.95 -4.93
N ASN A 69 9.26 -9.19 -6.21
CA ASN A 69 8.82 -8.18 -7.17
C ASN A 69 7.37 -8.46 -7.59
N TYR A 70 6.41 -7.98 -6.80
CA TYR A 70 5.00 -8.15 -7.10
C TYR A 70 4.49 -7.06 -8.03
N GLU A 71 3.83 -7.41 -9.14
CA GLU A 71 3.27 -6.45 -10.10
C GLU A 71 2.33 -5.42 -9.44
N TRP A 72 1.58 -5.86 -8.43
CA TRP A 72 0.59 -5.05 -7.71
C TRP A 72 1.19 -4.05 -6.72
N SER A 73 2.51 -4.00 -6.56
CA SER A 73 3.22 -3.14 -5.60
C SER A 73 4.06 -2.06 -6.28
N ASP A 74 4.04 -0.83 -5.76
CA ASP A 74 4.96 0.26 -6.16
C ASP A 74 6.40 -0.03 -5.71
N LEU A 75 6.55 -1.02 -4.83
CA LEU A 75 7.78 -1.38 -4.17
C LEU A 75 8.26 -2.75 -4.64
N VAL A 76 9.57 -2.88 -4.74
CA VAL A 76 10.25 -4.18 -4.86
C VAL A 76 11.05 -4.41 -3.59
N LYS A 77 11.00 -5.62 -3.04
CA LYS A 77 11.74 -5.98 -1.83
C LYS A 77 12.89 -6.92 -2.19
N VAL A 78 14.09 -6.54 -1.76
CA VAL A 78 15.30 -7.36 -1.87
C VAL A 78 15.75 -7.72 -0.46
N THR A 79 15.79 -9.01 -0.16
CA THR A 79 16.32 -9.53 1.11
C THR A 79 17.72 -10.09 0.87
N LEU A 80 18.68 -9.56 1.62
CA LEU A 80 20.08 -9.98 1.62
C LEU A 80 20.37 -10.71 2.93
N SER A 81 20.75 -11.97 2.86
CA SER A 81 21.03 -12.79 4.06
C SER A 81 22.46 -13.31 4.04
N LYS A 82 23.00 -13.58 5.24
CA LYS A 82 24.35 -14.16 5.38
C LYS A 82 24.39 -15.59 4.84
N ASN A 83 23.53 -16.46 5.38
CA ASN A 83 23.56 -17.90 5.09
C ASN A 83 22.22 -18.47 4.58
N GLY A 84 21.21 -17.63 4.33
CA GLY A 84 19.92 -18.04 3.77
C GLY A 84 18.76 -17.74 4.74
N PRO A 85 17.57 -18.34 4.51
CA PRO A 85 16.43 -18.20 5.41
C PRO A 85 16.79 -18.50 6.88
N GLY A 86 16.19 -17.75 7.81
CA GLY A 86 16.42 -17.92 9.26
C GLY A 86 17.77 -17.38 9.77
N THR A 87 18.54 -16.67 8.94
CA THR A 87 19.83 -16.05 9.32
C THR A 87 19.72 -14.52 9.34
N PRO A 88 20.66 -13.81 9.99
CA PRO A 88 20.71 -12.35 9.94
C PRO A 88 20.60 -11.84 8.51
N SER A 89 19.74 -10.84 8.31
CA SER A 89 19.42 -10.34 6.99
C SER A 89 19.07 -8.85 6.99
N LEU A 90 19.22 -8.25 5.82
CA LEU A 90 18.83 -6.90 5.49
C LEU A 90 17.74 -6.98 4.42
N SER A 91 16.53 -6.51 4.75
CA SER A 91 15.50 -6.25 3.75
C SER A 91 15.60 -4.80 3.27
N ILE A 92 15.63 -4.59 1.96
CA ILE A 92 15.62 -3.28 1.30
C ILE A 92 14.38 -3.22 0.42
N GLU A 93 13.49 -2.27 0.66
CA GLU A 93 12.37 -1.97 -0.21
C GLU A 93 12.69 -0.73 -1.04
N ILE A 94 12.53 -0.86 -2.35
CA ILE A 94 12.89 0.16 -3.34
C ILE A 94 11.63 0.56 -4.09
N ASN A 95 11.42 1.86 -4.28
CA ASN A 95 10.37 2.37 -5.15
C ASN A 95 10.73 2.09 -6.62
N LYS A 96 9.87 1.38 -7.35
CA LYS A 96 10.14 0.91 -8.73
C LYS A 96 10.31 2.04 -9.74
N GLU A 97 9.58 3.14 -9.55
CA GLU A 97 9.57 4.31 -10.44
C GLU A 97 10.85 5.14 -10.30
N THR A 98 11.29 5.35 -9.06
CA THR A 98 12.38 6.30 -8.74
C THR A 98 13.70 5.62 -8.39
N ASN A 99 13.70 4.29 -8.20
CA ASN A 99 14.80 3.49 -7.64
C ASN A 99 15.32 4.00 -6.27
N GLN A 100 14.53 4.85 -5.58
CA GLN A 100 14.88 5.36 -4.26
C GLN A 100 14.57 4.32 -3.19
N LEU A 101 15.37 4.33 -2.13
CA LEU A 101 15.09 3.58 -0.91
C LEU A 101 13.75 4.04 -0.32
N TYR A 102 12.83 3.11 -0.11
CA TYR A 102 11.58 3.36 0.62
C TYR A 102 11.69 2.89 2.07
N ARG A 103 12.32 1.73 2.28
CA ARG A 103 12.50 1.16 3.62
C ARG A 103 13.72 0.27 3.65
N PHE A 104 14.39 0.21 4.80
CA PHE A 104 15.18 -0.96 5.13
C PHE A 104 14.84 -1.50 6.52
N TRP A 105 15.08 -2.79 6.71
CA TRP A 105 14.93 -3.46 7.99
C TRP A 105 16.09 -4.44 8.20
N LEU A 106 16.79 -4.28 9.32
CA LEU A 106 17.76 -5.25 9.82
C LEU A 106 17.06 -6.29 10.69
N MET A 107 17.13 -7.54 10.26
CA MET A 107 16.52 -8.68 10.93
C MET A 107 17.62 -9.52 11.56
N GLU A 108 17.66 -9.54 12.88
CA GLU A 108 18.52 -10.43 13.66
C GLU A 108 17.63 -11.50 14.30
N PRO A 109 17.87 -12.80 14.05
CA PRO A 109 17.10 -13.85 14.68
C PRO A 109 17.28 -13.76 16.21
N ALA A 110 16.20 -13.56 16.96
CA ALA A 110 16.15 -14.10 18.31
C ALA A 110 15.81 -15.59 18.17
N GLY A 111 16.11 -16.40 19.17
CA GLY A 111 15.82 -17.83 19.13
C GLY A 111 14.38 -18.15 18.74
N VAL A 112 14.18 -19.38 18.29
CA VAL A 112 12.89 -19.97 17.94
C VAL A 112 12.03 -20.07 19.22
N ASP A 113 10.77 -19.64 19.19
CA ASP A 113 9.83 -20.08 20.23
C ASP A 113 9.39 -21.53 19.99
N ARG A 114 8.70 -22.14 20.96
CA ARG A 114 8.36 -23.58 20.94
C ARG A 114 7.45 -23.99 19.78
N GLU A 115 6.96 -23.05 18.98
CA GLU A 115 6.03 -23.28 17.87
C GLU A 115 6.69 -23.14 16.49
N GLY A 116 8.03 -22.95 16.44
CA GLY A 116 8.76 -22.89 15.17
C GLY A 116 8.75 -21.51 14.51
N ASP A 117 8.15 -20.50 15.16
CA ASP A 117 8.17 -19.12 14.69
C ASP A 117 9.45 -18.40 15.16
N TYR A 118 10.18 -17.85 14.19
CA TYR A 118 11.34 -17.02 14.44
C TYR A 118 10.88 -15.67 15.00
N ARG A 119 10.97 -15.47 16.31
CA ARG A 119 10.85 -14.13 16.88
C ARG A 119 12.09 -13.33 16.50
N TYR A 120 11.90 -12.25 15.73
CA TYR A 120 12.96 -11.25 15.57
C TYR A 120 13.11 -10.52 16.90
N LYS A 121 14.35 -10.23 17.29
CA LYS A 121 14.70 -9.80 18.66
C LYS A 121 14.08 -8.45 19.03
N THR A 122 12.85 -8.48 19.50
CA THR A 122 12.22 -7.49 20.39
C THR A 122 11.88 -8.24 21.68
N SER A 123 12.90 -8.63 22.44
CA SER A 123 12.67 -9.28 23.73
C SER A 123 13.88 -9.09 24.65
N THR A 124 13.59 -8.41 25.76
CA THR A 124 14.24 -8.45 27.08
C THR A 124 15.66 -7.85 27.17
N GLY A 125 15.75 -6.53 27.33
CA GLY A 125 15.63 -5.93 28.66
C GLY A 125 16.87 -5.79 29.56
N ASP A 126 18.08 -6.14 29.15
CA ASP A 126 19.28 -5.95 30.01
C ASP A 126 20.16 -4.75 29.62
N LYS A 127 19.91 -4.14 28.45
CA LYS A 127 20.66 -2.99 27.97
C LYS A 127 19.95 -1.69 28.35
N LYS A 128 20.74 -0.71 28.82
CA LYS A 128 20.23 0.65 29.08
C LYS A 128 19.70 1.23 27.78
N ALA A 129 18.46 1.74 27.81
CA ALA A 129 17.88 2.45 26.67
C ALA A 129 18.80 3.62 26.26
N ILE A 130 18.98 3.81 24.95
CA ILE A 130 19.73 4.97 24.44
C ILE A 130 18.99 6.26 24.78
N THR A 131 19.73 7.35 24.98
CA THR A 131 19.14 8.69 25.16
C THR A 131 18.63 9.26 23.84
N ASP A 132 17.84 10.33 23.91
CA ASP A 132 17.34 11.03 22.73
C ASP A 132 18.49 11.66 21.93
N GLU A 133 19.51 12.20 22.61
CA GLU A 133 20.71 12.75 21.97
C GLU A 133 21.48 11.68 21.20
N GLN A 134 21.66 10.50 21.80
CA GLN A 134 22.28 9.36 21.13
C GLN A 134 21.47 8.88 19.92
N ALA A 135 20.13 8.89 20.03
CA ALA A 135 19.25 8.57 18.91
C ALA A 135 19.37 9.61 17.78
N LYS A 136 19.43 10.91 18.10
CA LYS A 136 19.65 12.00 17.11
C LYS A 136 20.97 11.86 16.38
N GLU A 137 22.05 11.61 17.11
CA GLU A 137 23.39 11.45 16.53
C GLU A 137 23.44 10.25 15.57
N LYS A 138 22.90 9.10 16.01
CA LYS A 138 22.81 7.88 15.18
C LYS A 138 21.93 8.09 13.95
N ALA A 139 20.77 8.75 14.09
CA ALA A 139 19.88 9.07 12.99
C ALA A 139 20.55 10.01 11.97
N THR A 140 21.24 11.05 12.45
CA THR A 140 21.97 12.00 11.59
C THR A 140 23.07 11.29 10.81
N THR A 141 23.83 10.41 11.48
CA THR A 141 24.87 9.59 10.85
C THR A 141 24.30 8.67 9.78
N LEU A 142 23.16 8.01 10.06
CA LEU A 142 22.47 7.19 9.08
C LEU A 142 22.09 8.00 7.83
N LEU A 143 21.46 9.17 8.01
CA LEU A 143 21.05 10.02 6.89
C LEU A 143 22.25 10.50 6.07
N GLN A 144 23.34 10.87 6.73
CA GLN A 144 24.59 11.25 6.07
C GLN A 144 25.15 10.10 5.22
N ASN A 145 25.12 8.87 5.72
CA ASN A 145 25.56 7.70 4.97
C ASN A 145 24.65 7.39 3.77
N LEU A 146 23.33 7.53 3.93
CA LEU A 146 22.36 7.23 2.86
C LEU A 146 22.35 8.30 1.75
N TYR A 147 22.45 9.57 2.13
CA TYR A 147 22.16 10.71 1.24
C TYR A 147 23.33 11.68 1.03
N GLY A 148 24.45 11.49 1.72
CA GLY A 148 25.64 12.34 1.60
C GLY A 148 25.31 13.81 1.83
N ALA A 149 25.77 14.69 0.94
CA ALA A 149 25.53 16.13 1.03
C ALA A 149 24.03 16.53 1.07
N LYS A 150 23.12 15.68 0.57
CA LYS A 150 21.67 15.94 0.65
C LYS A 150 21.10 15.75 2.05
N ALA A 151 21.81 15.05 2.95
CA ALA A 151 21.37 14.84 4.32
C ALA A 151 21.18 16.15 5.11
N LYS A 152 21.86 17.25 4.73
CA LYS A 152 21.66 18.58 5.32
C LYS A 152 20.23 19.12 5.20
N ASN A 153 19.46 18.61 4.24
CA ASN A 153 18.06 19.00 4.03
C ASN A 153 17.11 18.23 4.95
N TYR A 154 17.59 17.24 5.69
CA TYR A 154 16.79 16.43 6.60
C TYR A 154 16.92 16.99 8.02
N GLN A 155 15.79 17.43 8.58
CA GLN A 155 15.69 18.02 9.90
C GLN A 155 14.97 17.05 10.84
N ILE A 156 15.57 16.75 11.99
CA ILE A 156 14.88 15.99 13.03
C ILE A 156 13.78 16.89 13.61
N ILE A 157 12.53 16.45 13.50
CA ILE A 157 11.36 17.21 13.93
C ILE A 157 10.74 16.68 15.22
N SER A 158 10.95 15.40 15.56
CA SER A 158 10.48 14.82 16.82
C SER A 158 11.20 13.51 17.15
N ILE A 159 11.07 13.08 18.40
CA ILE A 159 11.48 11.75 18.88
C ILE A 159 10.35 11.19 19.71
N TRP A 160 9.94 9.98 19.38
CA TRP A 160 8.81 9.32 20.03
C TRP A 160 9.29 8.19 20.93
N ARG A 161 8.67 8.07 22.11
CA ARG A 161 8.85 6.94 23.03
C ARG A 161 7.49 6.39 23.42
N GLU A 162 7.17 5.21 22.93
CA GLU A 162 5.93 4.54 23.28
C GLU A 162 6.09 3.84 24.64
N PRO A 163 5.10 3.92 25.54
CA PRO A 163 5.03 2.99 26.67
C PRO A 163 4.99 1.56 26.16
N ASP A 164 5.71 0.66 26.83
CA ASP A 164 5.62 -0.75 26.51
C ASP A 164 4.31 -1.32 27.07
N ARG A 165 3.45 -1.81 26.17
CA ARG A 165 2.15 -2.41 26.53
C ARG A 165 2.33 -3.70 27.32
N ASP A 166 3.41 -4.42 27.07
CA ASP A 166 3.70 -5.72 27.67
C ASP A 166 4.58 -5.59 28.93
N ALA A 167 5.14 -4.40 29.17
CA ALA A 167 5.96 -4.09 30.35
C ALA A 167 5.63 -2.69 30.91
N PRO A 168 4.58 -2.57 31.74
CA PRO A 168 4.16 -1.29 32.34
C PRO A 168 5.32 -0.58 33.05
N GLY A 169 5.45 0.73 32.82
CA GLY A 169 6.54 1.55 33.36
C GLY A 169 7.84 1.52 32.56
N LYS A 170 7.96 0.65 31.54
CA LYS A 170 9.04 0.72 30.55
C LYS A 170 8.61 1.51 29.33
N THR A 171 9.59 2.09 28.65
CA THR A 171 9.40 2.71 27.33
C THR A 171 10.08 1.86 26.27
N ARG A 172 9.44 1.76 25.12
CA ARG A 172 10.01 1.20 23.91
C ARG A 172 11.18 2.08 23.43
N PRO A 173 12.08 1.52 22.61
CA PRO A 173 13.14 2.29 21.98
C PRO A 173 12.59 3.51 21.22
N PRO A 174 13.40 4.57 21.09
CA PRO A 174 12.94 5.78 20.43
C PRO A 174 12.65 5.56 18.94
N ILE A 175 11.76 6.38 18.39
CA ILE A 175 11.56 6.55 16.96
C ILE A 175 11.90 8.00 16.62
N VAL A 176 12.94 8.21 15.81
CA VAL A 176 13.35 9.56 15.39
C VAL A 176 12.64 9.90 14.08
N ASN A 177 11.93 11.02 14.05
CA ASN A 177 11.22 11.48 12.87
C ASN A 177 11.89 12.70 12.27
N VAL A 178 11.94 12.67 10.95
CA VAL A 178 12.77 13.56 10.17
C VAL A 178 11.95 14.07 9.02
N LYS A 179 12.09 15.35 8.70
CA LYS A 179 11.45 16.01 7.57
C LYS A 179 12.50 16.54 6.61
N SER A 180 12.25 16.41 5.32
CA SER A 180 13.00 17.09 4.27
C SER A 180 12.05 17.76 3.29
N PRO A 181 12.23 19.05 2.96
CA PRO A 181 11.41 19.71 1.95
C PRO A 181 11.68 19.13 0.56
N ILE A 182 10.65 19.07 -0.27
CA ILE A 182 10.80 18.71 -1.69
C ILE A 182 11.02 19.99 -2.49
N GLU A 183 12.14 20.04 -3.20
CA GLU A 183 12.50 21.19 -4.03
C GLU A 183 11.42 21.46 -5.09
N GLY A 184 11.00 22.72 -5.22
CA GLY A 184 9.94 23.13 -6.13
C GLY A 184 8.51 22.73 -5.72
N ASN A 185 8.31 22.02 -4.60
CA ASN A 185 6.97 21.64 -4.13
C ASN A 185 6.80 21.84 -2.61
N GLY A 186 6.50 23.08 -2.21
CA GLY A 186 6.29 23.43 -0.80
C GLY A 186 5.03 22.84 -0.14
N LYS A 187 4.16 22.15 -0.90
CA LYS A 187 2.97 21.48 -0.37
C LYS A 187 3.22 20.03 0.03
N MET A 188 4.37 19.47 -0.35
CA MET A 188 4.77 18.11 -0.06
C MET A 188 6.11 18.11 0.66
N ALA A 189 6.31 17.13 1.54
CA ALA A 189 7.58 16.89 2.19
C ALA A 189 7.86 15.40 2.28
N THR A 190 9.14 15.09 2.35
CA THR A 190 9.63 13.75 2.63
C THR A 190 9.76 13.59 4.13
N TYR A 191 9.07 12.61 4.70
CA TYR A 191 9.16 12.24 6.11
C TYR A 191 9.89 10.90 6.23
N ALA A 192 10.83 10.79 7.16
CA ALA A 192 11.47 9.54 7.50
C ALA A 192 11.29 9.22 8.98
N SER A 193 11.03 7.95 9.28
CA SER A 193 10.99 7.41 10.64
C SER A 193 12.12 6.38 10.80
N ILE A 194 12.94 6.59 11.83
CA ILE A 194 14.07 5.73 12.20
C ILE A 194 13.74 5.08 13.53
N THR A 195 13.42 3.80 13.50
CA THR A 195 13.04 3.02 14.68
C THR A 195 14.24 2.28 15.23
N PHE A 196 14.49 2.47 16.52
CA PHE A 196 15.55 1.79 17.24
C PHE A 196 15.06 0.45 17.81
N ALA A 197 16.01 -0.47 18.01
CA ALA A 197 15.80 -1.70 18.77
C ALA A 197 16.22 -1.51 20.24
N ASP A 198 15.86 -2.46 21.09
CA ASP A 198 16.15 -2.42 22.54
C ASP A 198 17.64 -2.31 22.87
N ASP A 199 18.50 -2.78 21.97
CA ASP A 199 19.96 -2.70 22.13
C ASP A 199 20.55 -1.36 21.69
N GLY A 200 19.73 -0.40 21.28
CA GLY A 200 20.16 0.91 20.78
C GLY A 200 20.67 0.91 19.34
N GLY A 201 20.59 -0.22 18.64
CA GLY A 201 20.79 -0.31 17.19
C GLY A 201 19.58 0.26 16.43
N ILE A 202 19.80 0.69 15.18
CA ILE A 202 18.68 1.03 14.29
C ILE A 202 18.15 -0.28 13.71
N GLY A 203 16.86 -0.55 13.93
CA GLY A 203 16.19 -1.72 13.36
C GLY A 203 15.58 -1.40 12.00
N VAL A 204 14.84 -0.29 11.92
CA VAL A 204 14.04 0.06 10.74
C VAL A 204 14.26 1.50 10.33
N TYR A 205 14.34 1.72 9.02
CA TYR A 205 14.21 3.02 8.38
C TYR A 205 13.04 2.96 7.41
N ARG A 206 12.15 3.94 7.43
CA ARG A 206 11.07 4.10 6.45
C ARG A 206 11.01 5.55 6.01
N ILE A 207 10.79 5.80 4.73
CA ILE A 207 10.63 7.13 4.16
C ILE A 207 9.36 7.21 3.32
N GLU A 208 8.63 8.31 3.43
CA GLU A 208 7.40 8.56 2.69
C GLU A 208 7.32 10.00 2.23
N THR A 209 6.64 10.23 1.10
CA THR A 209 6.27 11.57 0.68
C THR A 209 4.82 11.83 1.08
N LYS A 210 4.59 12.88 1.86
CA LYS A 210 3.26 13.26 2.37
C LYS A 210 3.03 14.76 2.22
N PRO A 211 1.77 15.22 2.19
CA PRO A 211 1.45 16.65 2.26
C PRO A 211 2.02 17.30 3.53
N THR A 212 2.39 18.58 3.47
CA THR A 212 2.95 19.29 4.64
C THR A 212 1.96 19.48 5.78
N THR A 213 0.67 19.21 5.58
CA THR A 213 -0.32 19.11 6.67
C THR A 213 0.05 18.04 7.70
N PHE A 214 0.84 17.04 7.32
CA PHE A 214 1.39 16.02 8.22
C PHE A 214 2.47 16.53 9.16
N ASP A 215 2.92 17.79 9.04
CA ASP A 215 3.87 18.39 9.99
C ASP A 215 3.39 18.31 11.44
N LYS A 216 2.10 18.51 11.66
CA LYS A 216 1.49 18.41 13.00
C LYS A 216 1.57 16.98 13.54
N TRP A 217 1.35 15.98 12.70
CA TRP A 217 1.40 14.58 13.12
C TRP A 217 2.84 14.12 13.39
N TYR A 218 3.76 14.37 12.44
CA TYR A 218 5.14 13.95 12.62
C TYR A 218 5.87 14.76 13.69
N GLY A 219 5.52 16.03 13.89
CA GLY A 219 6.12 16.89 14.90
C GLY A 219 5.55 16.74 16.31
N ALA A 220 4.37 16.12 16.47
CA ALA A 220 3.72 15.98 17.78
C ALA A 220 4.24 14.79 18.60
N ASP A 221 4.13 14.94 19.92
CA ASP A 221 4.26 13.84 20.87
C ASP A 221 3.21 12.77 20.61
N LEU A 222 3.52 11.51 20.93
CA LEU A 222 2.64 10.36 20.69
C LEU A 222 1.23 10.54 21.24
N ASN A 223 1.11 11.14 22.43
CA ASN A 223 -0.15 11.32 23.15
C ASN A 223 -0.99 12.50 22.66
N THR A 224 -0.46 13.36 21.77
CA THR A 224 -1.15 14.55 21.26
C THR A 224 -1.37 14.51 19.74
N ARG A 225 -1.04 13.38 19.10
CA ARG A 225 -1.20 13.26 17.65
C ARG A 225 -2.64 13.26 17.21
N GLU A 226 -2.90 14.08 16.21
CA GLU A 226 -4.12 14.04 15.40
C GLU A 226 -3.81 13.35 14.09
N MET A 227 -4.49 12.23 13.83
CA MET A 227 -4.36 11.51 12.55
C MET A 227 -4.68 12.47 11.39
N GLN A 228 -3.76 12.58 10.44
CA GLN A 228 -3.93 13.39 9.25
C GLN A 228 -4.32 12.49 8.09
N ASP A 229 -5.20 12.99 7.23
CA ASP A 229 -5.66 12.26 6.06
C ASP A 229 -4.76 12.51 4.86
N ASP A 230 -4.47 11.43 4.13
CA ASP A 230 -3.85 11.52 2.81
C ASP A 230 -4.79 12.25 1.83
N ILE A 231 -4.21 12.85 0.80
CA ILE A 231 -4.98 13.50 -0.26
C ILE A 231 -5.08 12.53 -1.43
N LEU A 232 -6.30 12.31 -1.94
CA LEU A 232 -6.52 11.50 -3.13
C LEU A 232 -5.76 12.10 -4.33
N SER A 233 -5.17 11.23 -5.15
CA SER A 233 -4.71 11.64 -6.47
C SER A 233 -5.89 12.12 -7.31
N GLN A 234 -5.67 12.97 -8.31
CA GLN A 234 -6.76 13.44 -9.18
C GLN A 234 -7.55 12.28 -9.84
N PRO A 235 -6.91 11.22 -10.37
CA PRO A 235 -7.65 10.05 -10.86
C PRO A 235 -8.46 9.34 -9.76
N ALA A 236 -7.91 9.21 -8.55
CA ALA A 236 -8.61 8.57 -7.44
C ALA A 236 -9.81 9.41 -6.96
N GLN A 237 -9.66 10.73 -6.93
CA GLN A 237 -10.74 11.67 -6.59
C GLN A 237 -11.92 11.54 -7.57
N VAL A 238 -11.64 11.49 -8.88
CA VAL A 238 -12.69 11.31 -9.90
C VAL A 238 -13.50 10.03 -9.66
N THR A 239 -12.82 8.93 -9.29
CA THR A 239 -13.50 7.67 -9.02
C THR A 239 -14.24 7.69 -7.69
N TYR A 240 -13.68 8.30 -6.66
CA TYR A 240 -14.40 8.53 -5.40
C TYR A 240 -15.70 9.32 -5.65
N ASP A 241 -15.62 10.42 -6.39
CA ASP A 241 -16.79 11.26 -6.72
C ASP A 241 -17.85 10.47 -7.50
N LYS A 242 -17.44 9.57 -8.41
CA LYS A 242 -18.35 8.65 -9.12
C LYS A 242 -19.02 7.65 -8.18
N VAL A 243 -18.29 7.06 -7.23
CA VAL A 243 -18.87 6.16 -6.22
C VAL A 243 -19.91 6.93 -5.41
N ILE A 244 -19.57 8.11 -4.90
CA ILE A 244 -20.47 8.95 -4.09
C ILE A 244 -21.70 9.44 -4.90
N ALA A 245 -21.54 9.68 -6.20
CA ALA A 245 -22.67 10.01 -7.08
C ALA A 245 -23.61 8.81 -7.30
N THR A 246 -23.04 7.61 -7.47
CA THR A 246 -23.79 6.37 -7.73
C THR A 246 -24.49 5.84 -6.48
N LEU A 247 -23.80 5.88 -5.34
CA LEU A 247 -24.29 5.47 -4.02
C LEU A 247 -24.53 6.72 -3.18
N SER A 248 -25.53 7.51 -3.55
CA SER A 248 -25.76 8.85 -3.00
C SER A 248 -25.98 8.90 -1.49
N HIS A 249 -26.36 7.79 -0.85
CA HIS A 249 -26.48 7.71 0.60
C HIS A 249 -25.13 7.85 1.32
N PHE A 250 -23.99 7.60 0.65
CA PHE A 250 -22.67 7.86 1.23
C PHE A 250 -22.37 9.37 1.38
N LYS A 251 -23.11 10.26 0.71
CA LYS A 251 -22.93 11.71 0.88
C LYS A 251 -23.17 12.18 2.31
N THR A 252 -23.98 11.45 3.08
CA THR A 252 -24.27 11.77 4.48
C THR A 252 -23.28 11.10 5.44
N PHE A 253 -22.37 10.25 4.95
CA PHE A 253 -21.42 9.54 5.77
C PHE A 253 -20.20 10.43 6.03
N PRO A 254 -19.87 10.74 7.29
CA PRO A 254 -18.68 11.52 7.59
C PRO A 254 -17.41 10.80 7.14
N LEU A 255 -16.48 11.53 6.51
CA LEU A 255 -15.14 11.01 6.24
C LEU A 255 -14.47 10.66 7.57
N LYS A 256 -14.02 9.40 7.70
CA LYS A 256 -13.22 8.95 8.83
C LYS A 256 -11.74 9.20 8.56
N ASN A 257 -11.26 8.69 7.41
CA ASN A 257 -9.90 8.93 6.96
C ASN A 257 -9.67 8.59 5.49
N VAL A 258 -8.53 9.08 5.00
CA VAL A 258 -7.94 8.65 3.72
C VAL A 258 -6.51 8.20 3.98
N THR A 259 -6.14 7.01 3.52
CA THR A 259 -4.76 6.50 3.63
C THR A 259 -4.26 5.95 2.30
N TYR A 260 -2.99 6.18 1.96
CA TYR A 260 -2.34 5.53 0.81
C TYR A 260 -1.48 4.35 1.26
N GLU A 261 -1.75 3.17 0.71
CA GLU A 261 -0.99 1.95 0.95
C GLU A 261 -0.05 1.67 -0.24
N TYR A 262 1.25 1.93 -0.04
CA TYR A 262 2.27 1.79 -1.09
C TYR A 262 2.42 0.36 -1.62
N HIS A 263 2.23 -0.66 -0.77
CA HIS A 263 2.30 -2.05 -1.21
C HIS A 263 1.17 -2.42 -2.16
N ASN A 264 -0.04 -1.90 -1.93
CA ASN A 264 -1.22 -2.23 -2.74
C ASN A 264 -1.53 -1.17 -3.81
N GLN A 265 -0.76 -0.09 -3.84
CA GLN A 265 -0.97 1.10 -4.67
C GLN A 265 -2.38 1.70 -4.56
N THR A 266 -2.95 1.66 -3.36
CA THR A 266 -4.36 1.96 -3.14
C THR A 266 -4.55 3.06 -2.11
N PHE A 267 -5.39 4.04 -2.46
CA PHE A 267 -6.04 4.91 -1.51
C PHE A 267 -7.21 4.17 -0.87
N ASN A 268 -7.23 4.10 0.45
CA ASN A 268 -8.36 3.61 1.22
C ASN A 268 -9.10 4.81 1.82
N VAL A 269 -10.31 5.07 1.33
CA VAL A 269 -11.20 6.08 1.90
C VAL A 269 -12.18 5.38 2.81
N THR A 270 -12.13 5.70 4.11
CA THR A 270 -13.04 5.15 5.10
C THR A 270 -14.06 6.19 5.50
N LEU A 271 -15.34 5.83 5.50
CA LEU A 271 -16.47 6.68 5.88
C LEU A 271 -17.18 6.07 7.09
N LYS A 272 -17.67 6.87 8.04
CA LYS A 272 -18.51 6.37 9.14
C LYS A 272 -19.98 6.32 8.72
N HIS A 273 -20.72 5.30 9.15
CA HIS A 273 -22.17 5.26 8.88
C HIS A 273 -22.89 6.38 9.64
N THR A 274 -22.51 6.65 10.89
CA THR A 274 -23.02 7.77 11.70
C THR A 274 -21.89 8.54 12.41
N PRO A 275 -22.10 9.82 12.77
CA PRO A 275 -21.07 10.64 13.43
C PRO A 275 -20.59 10.08 14.77
N ASP A 276 -21.51 9.52 15.56
CA ASP A 276 -21.29 9.14 16.96
C ASP A 276 -20.88 7.67 17.15
N GLN A 277 -20.71 6.91 16.07
CA GLN A 277 -20.42 5.48 16.17
C GLN A 277 -18.98 5.20 16.64
N GLY A 278 -18.86 4.27 17.59
CA GLY A 278 -17.58 3.75 18.08
C GLY A 278 -16.80 2.98 17.01
N TRP A 279 -15.51 2.76 17.28
CA TRP A 279 -14.57 2.15 16.32
C TRP A 279 -14.82 0.66 16.12
N GLY A 280 -14.99 0.23 14.86
CA GLY A 280 -15.12 -1.19 14.45
C GLY A 280 -15.35 -1.31 12.94
N SER A 281 -15.01 -2.47 12.36
CA SER A 281 -15.13 -2.74 10.91
C SER A 281 -16.58 -2.73 10.39
N LEU A 282 -17.58 -2.90 11.26
CA LEU A 282 -19.01 -2.86 10.89
C LEU A 282 -19.60 -1.47 10.75
N ASN A 283 -18.89 -0.46 11.26
CA ASN A 283 -19.43 0.89 11.41
C ASN A 283 -18.90 1.82 10.32
N VAL A 284 -18.18 1.26 9.34
CA VAL A 284 -17.49 2.02 8.31
C VAL A 284 -17.69 1.40 6.93
N ALA A 285 -17.82 2.28 5.94
CA ALA A 285 -17.66 1.91 4.54
C ALA A 285 -16.22 2.17 4.12
N THR A 286 -15.60 1.25 3.40
CA THR A 286 -14.25 1.38 2.85
C THR A 286 -14.30 1.38 1.34
N ILE A 287 -13.72 2.40 0.71
CA ILE A 287 -13.59 2.51 -0.74
C ILE A 287 -12.09 2.48 -1.05
N ALA A 288 -11.59 1.39 -1.63
CA ALA A 288 -10.21 1.27 -2.07
C ALA A 288 -10.08 1.59 -3.56
N ILE A 289 -9.26 2.59 -3.89
CA ILE A 289 -9.07 3.12 -5.24
C ILE A 289 -7.59 3.07 -5.59
N LYS A 290 -7.23 2.43 -6.69
CA LYS A 290 -5.85 2.40 -7.18
C LYS A 290 -5.37 3.81 -7.54
N LYS A 291 -4.05 4.05 -7.47
CA LYS A 291 -3.42 5.34 -7.83
C LYS A 291 -3.82 5.85 -9.22
N ASN A 292 -4.07 4.95 -10.16
CA ASN A 292 -4.52 5.25 -11.53
C ASN A 292 -6.02 5.57 -11.66
N GLY A 293 -6.77 5.57 -10.55
CA GLY A 293 -8.21 5.83 -10.51
C GLY A 293 -9.10 4.60 -10.66
N GLN A 294 -8.57 3.38 -10.76
CA GLN A 294 -9.42 2.18 -10.82
C GLN A 294 -10.00 1.85 -9.44
N LEU A 295 -11.32 1.64 -9.33
CA LEU A 295 -11.93 1.08 -8.12
C LEU A 295 -11.41 -0.35 -7.92
N LYS A 296 -10.89 -0.67 -6.73
CA LYS A 296 -10.42 -2.00 -6.34
C LYS A 296 -11.44 -2.71 -5.46
N LEU A 297 -11.91 -1.99 -4.43
CA LEU A 297 -12.83 -2.50 -3.42
C LEU A 297 -13.83 -1.42 -3.05
N LEU A 298 -15.08 -1.84 -2.87
CA LEU A 298 -16.03 -1.16 -2.00
C LEU A 298 -16.49 -2.19 -0.98
N ASP A 299 -16.35 -1.90 0.29
CA ASP A 299 -16.87 -2.74 1.36
C ASP A 299 -17.74 -1.88 2.28
N TYR A 300 -19.01 -2.24 2.37
CA TYR A 300 -20.02 -1.52 3.12
C TYR A 300 -20.94 -2.55 3.79
N PRO A 301 -20.56 -3.04 4.99
CA PRO A 301 -21.33 -4.06 5.67
C PRO A 301 -22.69 -3.49 6.13
N THR A 302 -23.71 -3.69 5.30
CA THR A 302 -25.11 -3.38 5.65
C THR A 302 -25.75 -4.54 6.39
N LEU A 303 -26.57 -4.25 7.39
CA LEU A 303 -27.32 -5.26 8.14
C LEU A 303 -28.52 -5.77 7.31
N SER A 304 -28.41 -6.97 6.77
CA SER A 304 -29.56 -7.74 6.27
C SER A 304 -29.38 -9.20 6.63
N ASP A 305 -30.43 -9.84 7.15
CA ASP A 305 -30.50 -11.27 7.44
C ASP A 305 -31.13 -12.08 6.30
N LYS A 306 -31.41 -11.43 5.18
CA LYS A 306 -32.12 -11.97 4.02
C LYS A 306 -31.23 -11.98 2.78
N ILE A 307 -31.43 -13.00 1.97
CA ILE A 307 -30.85 -13.10 0.63
C ILE A 307 -31.90 -12.59 -0.35
N PRO A 308 -31.57 -11.61 -1.23
CA PRO A 308 -32.50 -11.15 -2.24
C PRO A 308 -32.79 -12.25 -3.27
N ALA A 309 -33.95 -12.19 -3.93
CA ALA A 309 -34.21 -13.10 -5.05
C ALA A 309 -33.12 -12.93 -6.14
N PRO A 310 -32.62 -14.01 -6.77
CA PRO A 310 -31.51 -13.93 -7.72
C PRO A 310 -31.71 -12.91 -8.85
N ASP A 311 -32.92 -12.79 -9.40
CA ASP A 311 -33.19 -11.84 -10.48
C ASP A 311 -33.18 -10.37 -10.00
N ILE A 312 -33.62 -10.12 -8.77
CA ILE A 312 -33.48 -8.80 -8.13
C ILE A 312 -32.01 -8.48 -7.93
N ALA A 313 -31.23 -9.45 -7.44
CA ALA A 313 -29.79 -9.28 -7.23
C ALA A 313 -29.05 -8.96 -8.54
N LYS A 314 -29.32 -9.72 -9.61
CA LYS A 314 -28.79 -9.47 -10.96
C LYS A 314 -29.18 -8.09 -11.48
N GLN A 315 -30.46 -7.71 -11.34
CA GLN A 315 -30.96 -6.41 -11.77
C GLN A 315 -30.24 -5.27 -11.05
N LYS A 316 -30.14 -5.33 -9.72
CA LYS A 316 -29.49 -4.30 -8.90
C LYS A 316 -27.99 -4.18 -9.20
N ALA A 317 -27.28 -5.30 -9.31
CA ALA A 317 -25.86 -5.30 -9.67
C ALA A 317 -25.61 -4.72 -11.08
N THR A 318 -26.48 -5.06 -12.05
CA THR A 318 -26.39 -4.52 -13.42
C THR A 318 -26.71 -3.02 -13.46
N GLN A 319 -27.73 -2.57 -12.73
CA GLN A 319 -28.10 -1.15 -12.61
C GLN A 319 -26.98 -0.33 -11.99
N PHE A 320 -26.32 -0.87 -10.95
CA PHE A 320 -25.13 -0.25 -10.38
C PHE A 320 -24.04 -0.08 -11.43
N LEU A 321 -23.67 -1.15 -12.15
CA LEU A 321 -22.62 -1.11 -13.17
C LEU A 321 -22.90 -0.07 -14.26
N GLN A 322 -24.13 -0.05 -14.76
CA GLN A 322 -24.57 0.92 -15.77
C GLN A 322 -24.48 2.37 -15.27
N SER A 323 -24.72 2.59 -13.98
CA SER A 323 -24.67 3.92 -13.38
C SER A 323 -23.24 4.36 -13.06
N PHE A 324 -22.38 3.41 -12.66
CA PHE A 324 -20.99 3.66 -12.27
C PHE A 324 -20.05 3.83 -13.47
N ASP A 325 -20.18 2.95 -14.47
CA ASP A 325 -19.34 2.94 -15.68
C ASP A 325 -20.14 2.37 -16.87
N LYS A 326 -21.02 3.21 -17.45
CA LYS A 326 -21.94 2.84 -18.54
C LYS A 326 -21.26 2.17 -19.72
N GLU A 327 -20.06 2.64 -20.09
CA GLU A 327 -19.33 2.13 -21.23
C GLU A 327 -18.81 0.72 -20.96
N LYS A 328 -18.20 0.47 -19.79
CA LYS A 328 -17.70 -0.86 -19.43
C LYS A 328 -18.81 -1.84 -19.06
N ALA A 329 -19.94 -1.35 -18.56
CA ALA A 329 -21.08 -2.19 -18.16
C ALA A 329 -21.56 -3.12 -19.29
N GLN A 330 -21.47 -2.68 -20.55
CA GLN A 330 -21.90 -3.45 -21.72
C GLN A 330 -21.01 -4.67 -22.02
N ALA A 331 -19.74 -4.64 -21.58
CA ALA A 331 -18.80 -5.73 -21.80
C ALA A 331 -18.96 -6.86 -20.77
N TYR A 332 -19.54 -6.57 -19.60
CA TYR A 332 -19.69 -7.55 -18.53
C TYR A 332 -20.82 -8.53 -18.79
N LYS A 333 -20.56 -9.81 -18.54
CA LYS A 333 -21.57 -10.88 -18.53
C LYS A 333 -21.67 -11.52 -17.16
N ILE A 334 -22.89 -11.72 -16.67
CA ILE A 334 -23.13 -12.44 -15.43
C ILE A 334 -22.72 -13.91 -15.64
N GLN A 335 -21.80 -14.37 -14.82
CA GLN A 335 -21.30 -15.73 -14.81
C GLN A 335 -22.04 -16.58 -13.77
N GLU A 336 -22.18 -16.06 -12.55
CA GLU A 336 -22.73 -16.78 -11.42
C GLU A 336 -23.44 -15.84 -10.45
N VAL A 337 -24.42 -16.39 -9.72
CA VAL A 337 -25.03 -15.75 -8.55
C VAL A 337 -24.89 -16.72 -7.39
N MET A 338 -24.17 -16.30 -6.36
CA MET A 338 -23.89 -17.11 -5.17
C MET A 338 -24.60 -16.52 -3.96
N ASP A 339 -25.15 -17.39 -3.12
CA ASP A 339 -25.55 -16.99 -1.78
C ASP A 339 -24.30 -16.68 -0.96
N TRP A 340 -24.36 -15.59 -0.19
CA TRP A 340 -23.23 -15.12 0.59
C TRP A 340 -23.65 -14.86 2.03
N THR A 341 -22.79 -15.30 2.94
CA THR A 341 -22.93 -15.06 4.37
C THR A 341 -21.59 -14.54 4.88
N TYR A 342 -21.59 -13.40 5.59
CA TYR A 342 -20.38 -12.87 6.18
C TYR A 342 -19.96 -13.74 7.38
N GLY A 343 -18.78 -14.35 7.32
CA GLY A 343 -18.26 -15.24 8.36
C GLY A 343 -17.29 -14.52 9.30
N GLY A 344 -17.64 -14.42 10.59
CA GLY A 344 -16.72 -14.01 11.65
C GLY A 344 -17.36 -14.17 13.03
N MET A 345 -16.55 -14.14 14.10
CA MET A 345 -16.97 -14.48 15.48
C MET A 345 -18.15 -13.66 16.05
N ASN A 346 -18.49 -12.50 15.47
CA ASN A 346 -19.64 -11.65 15.84
C ASN A 346 -20.67 -11.43 14.71
N TYR A 347 -20.60 -12.18 13.60
CA TYR A 347 -21.17 -11.74 12.32
C TYR A 347 -22.15 -12.71 11.65
N ASN A 348 -22.61 -13.75 12.35
CA ASN A 348 -23.30 -14.92 11.79
C ASN A 348 -24.64 -14.67 11.08
N ASN A 349 -25.10 -13.43 10.92
CA ASN A 349 -26.43 -13.13 10.39
C ASN A 349 -26.44 -12.20 9.17
N GLN A 350 -25.31 -11.71 8.66
CA GLN A 350 -25.32 -10.90 7.43
C GLN A 350 -25.39 -11.80 6.21
N LYS A 351 -26.42 -11.60 5.39
CA LYS A 351 -26.68 -12.38 4.18
C LYS A 351 -26.88 -11.48 2.97
N GLY A 352 -26.54 -12.01 1.81
CA GLY A 352 -26.77 -11.37 0.52
C GLY A 352 -26.51 -12.33 -0.64
N SER A 353 -26.56 -11.80 -1.85
CA SER A 353 -26.14 -12.51 -3.05
C SER A 353 -24.90 -11.84 -3.63
N MET A 354 -23.91 -12.63 -4.02
CA MET A 354 -22.74 -12.18 -4.78
C MET A 354 -22.97 -12.50 -6.26
N ILE A 355 -23.00 -11.46 -7.10
CA ILE A 355 -23.11 -11.59 -8.55
C ILE A 355 -21.70 -11.49 -9.12
N GLN A 356 -21.26 -12.56 -9.77
CA GLN A 356 -19.96 -12.62 -10.44
C GLN A 356 -20.12 -12.25 -11.92
N PHE A 357 -19.31 -11.30 -12.36
CA PHE A 357 -19.25 -10.82 -13.74
C PHE A 357 -17.92 -11.20 -14.39
N SER A 358 -17.98 -11.51 -15.68
CA SER A 358 -16.85 -11.81 -16.55
C SER A 358 -16.74 -10.78 -17.67
N LEU A 359 -15.53 -10.58 -18.17
CA LEU A 359 -15.24 -9.89 -19.43
C LEU A 359 -14.83 -10.94 -20.48
N PRO A 360 -14.85 -10.61 -21.79
CA PRO A 360 -14.50 -11.55 -22.86
C PRO A 360 -13.14 -12.26 -22.68
N ASP A 361 -12.19 -11.57 -22.06
CA ASP A 361 -10.81 -12.00 -21.82
C ASP A 361 -10.51 -12.31 -20.34
N LYS A 362 -11.49 -12.16 -19.44
CA LYS A 362 -11.28 -12.31 -17.99
C LYS A 362 -12.46 -12.92 -17.27
N GLN A 363 -12.27 -14.14 -16.77
CA GLN A 363 -13.19 -14.79 -15.84
C GLN A 363 -13.11 -14.11 -14.46
N ASP A 364 -14.23 -14.10 -13.73
CA ASP A 364 -14.31 -13.52 -12.39
C ASP A 364 -13.71 -12.10 -12.30
N ALA A 365 -14.00 -11.24 -13.28
CA ALA A 365 -13.41 -9.91 -13.38
C ALA A 365 -13.93 -8.96 -12.29
N LEU A 366 -15.16 -9.18 -11.82
CA LEU A 366 -15.85 -8.32 -10.88
C LEU A 366 -16.89 -9.12 -10.09
N LYS A 367 -16.96 -8.90 -8.79
CA LYS A 367 -18.05 -9.38 -7.94
C LYS A 367 -18.77 -8.21 -7.31
N ILE A 368 -20.10 -8.22 -7.33
CA ILE A 368 -20.94 -7.23 -6.66
C ILE A 368 -21.86 -7.96 -5.69
N GLY A 369 -21.87 -7.54 -4.43
CA GLY A 369 -22.78 -8.04 -3.41
C GLY A 369 -24.03 -7.19 -3.28
N VAL A 370 -25.19 -7.83 -3.26
CA VAL A 370 -26.51 -7.22 -3.04
C VAL A 370 -27.17 -7.84 -1.81
N ASN A 371 -27.61 -7.02 -0.87
CA ASN A 371 -28.26 -7.49 0.37
C ASN A 371 -29.77 -7.74 0.15
N GLY A 372 -30.49 -8.27 1.15
CA GLY A 372 -31.92 -8.52 1.07
C GLY A 372 -32.82 -7.29 0.85
N ASN A 373 -32.30 -6.08 1.07
CA ASN A 373 -32.99 -4.82 0.79
C ASN A 373 -32.74 -4.32 -0.65
N GLY A 374 -31.84 -4.98 -1.39
CA GLY A 374 -31.44 -4.58 -2.74
C GLY A 374 -30.33 -3.52 -2.77
N ASP A 375 -29.66 -3.26 -1.65
CA ASP A 375 -28.51 -2.34 -1.57
C ASP A 375 -27.21 -3.04 -1.94
N ILE A 376 -26.29 -2.29 -2.54
CA ILE A 376 -24.93 -2.76 -2.81
C ILE A 376 -24.15 -2.72 -1.50
N PHE A 377 -23.70 -3.88 -1.01
CA PHE A 377 -22.91 -3.97 0.21
C PHE A 377 -21.42 -4.20 -0.05
N THR A 378 -21.05 -4.70 -1.23
CA THR A 378 -19.64 -4.87 -1.57
C THR A 378 -19.39 -4.92 -3.08
N ILE A 379 -18.19 -4.55 -3.49
CA ILE A 379 -17.70 -4.64 -4.86
C ILE A 379 -16.23 -5.07 -4.80
N TYR A 380 -15.90 -6.18 -5.45
CA TYR A 380 -14.52 -6.64 -5.61
C TYR A 380 -14.16 -6.64 -7.08
N VAL A 381 -13.18 -5.82 -7.47
CA VAL A 381 -12.63 -5.85 -8.82
C VAL A 381 -11.41 -6.77 -8.80
N ASN A 382 -11.53 -7.91 -9.47
CA ASN A 382 -10.40 -8.81 -9.62
C ASN A 382 -9.45 -8.22 -10.65
N ASP A 383 -8.27 -7.81 -10.23
CA ASP A 383 -7.22 -7.32 -11.10
C ASP A 383 -6.37 -8.45 -11.70
N GLY A 384 -6.60 -9.71 -11.30
CA GLY A 384 -5.92 -10.88 -11.87
C GLY A 384 -4.52 -11.09 -11.32
N SER A 385 -4.10 -10.31 -10.32
CA SER A 385 -2.90 -10.62 -9.55
C SER A 385 -3.19 -11.80 -8.63
N LYS A 386 -2.60 -12.95 -8.95
CA LYS A 386 -2.39 -14.03 -7.99
C LYS A 386 -1.24 -13.70 -7.05
#